data_AF-A0A353GT39-F1
#
_entry.id   AF-A0A353GT39-F1
#
_cell.length_a   1.000
_cell.length_b   1.000
_cell.length_c   1.000
_cell.angle_alpha   90.00
_cell.angle_beta   90.00
_cell.angle_gamma   90.00
#
_symmetry.space_group_name_H-M   'P 1'
#
loop_
_entity.id
_entity.type
_entity.pdbx_description
1 polymer ?
#
loop_
_entity_poly.entity_id
_entity_poly.type
_entity_poly.pdbx_seq_one_letter_code
_entity_poly.pdbx_strand_id
1 'polypeptide(L)' 'MARSKSDDKRNAILAAATRMINNQGLSASTALIAHEAGVANGTFFTYFKTKIELLNELYLELKT' A
#
# COMPACT_ATOMS: atom_id res chain seq x y z
N MET A 1 15.52 -15.67 11.87
CA MET A 1 15.39 -14.26 12.30
C MET A 1 14.36 -13.60 11.41
N ALA A 2 13.32 -12.97 11.97
CA ALA A 2 12.33 -12.25 11.18
C ALA A 2 13.03 -11.07 10.49
N ARG A 3 13.03 -11.04 9.16
CA ARG A 3 13.56 -9.91 8.39
C ARG A 3 12.75 -8.68 8.81
N SER A 4 13.42 -7.62 9.26
CA SER A 4 12.76 -6.35 9.57
C SER A 4 11.91 -5.93 8.36
N LYS A 5 10.72 -5.37 8.63
CA LYS A 5 9.91 -4.75 7.58
C LYS A 5 10.79 -3.68 6.92
N SER A 6 10.86 -3.70 5.59
CA SER A 6 11.65 -2.75 4.81
C SER A 6 10.77 -1.55 4.54
N ASP A 7 11.23 -0.37 4.97
CA ASP A 7 10.52 0.88 4.73
C ASP A 7 10.34 1.14 3.23
N ASP A 8 11.28 0.68 2.39
CA ASP A 8 11.16 0.76 0.92
C ASP A 8 9.90 0.07 0.40
N LYS A 9 9.55 -1.11 0.95
CA LYS A 9 8.34 -1.83 0.55
C LYS A 9 7.08 -1.13 1.04
N ARG A 10 7.10 -0.59 2.26
CA ARG A 10 5.98 0.23 2.77
C ARG A 10 5.73 1.42 1.84
N ASN A 11 6.79 2.15 1.49
CA ASN A 11 6.73 3.34 0.65
C ASN A 11 6.33 2.99 -0.79
N ALA A 12 6.80 1.87 -1.34
CA ALA A 12 6.37 1.38 -2.64
C ALA A 12 4.86 1.08 -2.68
N ILE A 13 4.32 0.47 -1.62
CA ILE A 13 2.87 0.21 -1.50
C ILE A 13 2.08 1.52 -1.44
N LEU A 14 2.53 2.50 -0.66
CA LEU A 14 1.86 3.81 -0.58
C LEU A 14 1.89 4.55 -1.91
N ALA A 15 3.04 4.58 -2.59
CA ALA A 15 3.17 5.19 -3.91
C ALA A 15 2.27 4.52 -4.96
N ALA A 16 2.18 3.18 -4.94
CA ALA A 16 1.26 2.43 -5.78
C ALA A 16 -0.20 2.74 -5.45
N ALA A 17 -0.55 2.81 -4.16
CA ALA A 17 -1.89 3.16 -3.71
C ALA A 17 -2.31 4.55 -4.22
N THR A 18 -1.43 5.55 -4.14
CA THR A 18 -1.67 6.89 -4.70
C THR A 18 -2.02 6.82 -6.18
N ARG A 19 -1.21 6.13 -6.99
CA ARG A 19 -1.46 5.99 -8.43
C ARG A 19 -2.78 5.28 -8.71
N MET A 20 -3.04 4.19 -8.00
CA MET A 20 -4.25 3.39 -8.21
C MET A 20 -5.52 4.14 -7.81
N ILE A 21 -5.49 4.87 -6.70
CA ILE A 21 -6.62 5.68 -6.24
C ILE A 21 -6.86 6.86 -7.18
N ASN A 22 -5.80 7.49 -7.69
CA ASN A 22 -5.94 8.57 -8.66
C ASN A 22 -6.60 8.08 -9.97
N ASN A 23 -6.30 6.84 -10.40
CA ASN A 23 -6.82 6.29 -11.64
C ASN A 23 -8.19 5.61 -11.53
N GLN A 24 -8.48 4.93 -10.41
CA GLN A 24 -9.66 4.08 -10.24
C GLN A 24 -10.55 4.51 -9.06
N GLY A 25 -10.13 5.52 -8.29
CA GLY A 25 -10.79 5.92 -7.06
C GLY A 25 -10.56 4.94 -5.91
N LEU A 26 -11.31 5.14 -4.82
CA LEU A 26 -11.22 4.33 -3.61
C LEU A 26 -11.69 2.88 -3.79
N SER A 27 -12.15 2.46 -4.96
CA SER A 27 -12.54 1.08 -5.27
C SER A 27 -11.34 0.19 -5.61
N ALA A 28 -10.17 0.76 -5.93
CA ALA A 28 -8.95 0.02 -6.30
C ALA A 28 -8.65 -1.15 -5.35
N SER A 29 -8.48 -2.36 -5.86
CA SER A 29 -8.28 -3.54 -5.02
C SER A 29 -6.88 -3.57 -4.41
N THR A 30 -6.74 -4.14 -3.21
CA THR A 30 -5.41 -4.31 -2.58
C THR A 30 -4.49 -5.21 -3.40
N ALA A 31 -5.06 -6.17 -4.14
CA ALA A 31 -4.30 -7.03 -5.05
C ALA A 31 -3.68 -6.25 -6.20
N LEU A 32 -4.42 -5.30 -6.81
CA LEU A 32 -3.89 -4.43 -7.85
C LEU A 32 -2.82 -3.48 -7.30
N ILE A 33 -3.05 -2.91 -6.12
CA ILE A 33 -2.06 -2.06 -5.44
C ILE A 33 -0.78 -2.84 -5.14
N ALA A 34 -0.89 -4.07 -4.63
CA ALA A 34 0.26 -4.93 -4.36
C ALA A 34 1.04 -5.26 -5.64
N HIS A 35 0.33 -5.61 -6.72
CA HIS A 35 0.93 -5.86 -8.02
C HIS A 35 1.68 -4.62 -8.56
N GLU A 36 1.04 -3.44 -8.52
CA GLU A 36 1.64 -2.17 -8.92
C GLU A 36 2.85 -1.77 -8.05
N ALA A 37 2.86 -2.16 -6.78
CA ALA A 37 3.99 -1.98 -5.87
C ALA A 37 5.12 -3.01 -6.07
N GLY A 38 4.96 -3.99 -6.96
CA GLY A 38 5.94 -5.06 -7.17
C GLY A 38 6.06 -6.01 -5.97
N VAL A 39 5.00 -6.17 -5.16
CA VAL A 39 4.99 -7.06 -4.00
C VAL A 39 3.91 -8.14 -4.14
N ALA A 40 4.15 -9.30 -3.53
CA ALA A 40 3.12 -10.33 -3.45
C ALA A 40 1.94 -9.83 -2.61
N ASN A 41 0.71 -10.23 -2.97
CA ASN A 41 -0.50 -9.82 -2.25
C ASN A 41 -0.46 -10.23 -0.76
N GLY A 42 0.12 -11.40 -0.43
CA GLY A 42 0.34 -11.78 0.97
C GLY A 42 1.34 -10.86 1.70
N THR A 43 2.35 -10.34 1.01
CA THR A 43 3.31 -9.37 1.57
C THR A 43 2.63 -8.05 1.86
N PHE A 44 1.69 -7.58 1.03
CA PHE A 44 0.92 -6.37 1.31
C PHE A 44 0.31 -6.40 2.72
N PHE A 45 -0.32 -7.51 3.09
CA PHE A 45 -0.97 -7.68 4.40
C PHE A 45 0.00 -7.79 5.58
N THR A 46 1.30 -7.94 5.32
CA THR A 46 2.32 -7.79 6.38
C THR A 46 2.57 -6.32 6.73
N TYR A 47 2.33 -5.39 5.81
CA TYR A 47 2.49 -3.95 6.01
C TYR A 47 1.16 -3.30 6.44
N PHE A 48 0.09 -3.57 5.71
CA PHE A 48 -1.24 -3.00 5.96
C PHE A 48 -2.26 -4.13 6.09
N LYS A 49 -2.79 -4.36 7.31
CA LYS A 49 -3.72 -5.47 7.57
C LYS A 49 -5.03 -5.31 6.83
N THR A 50 -5.43 -4.07 6.56
CA THR A 50 -6.66 -3.75 5.82
C THR A 50 -6.42 -2.63 4.82
N LYS A 51 -7.31 -2.53 3.83
CA LYS A 51 -7.34 -1.39 2.90
C LYS A 51 -7.61 -0.07 3.63
N ILE A 52 -8.43 -0.08 4.68
CA ILE A 52 -8.73 1.13 5.47
C ILE A 52 -7.47 1.63 6.19
N GLU A 53 -6.67 0.73 6.76
CA GLU A 53 -5.38 1.07 7.38
C GLU A 53 -4.42 1.74 6.38
N LEU A 54 -4.27 1.16 5.19
CA LEU A 54 -3.52 1.76 4.09
C LEU A 54 -4.03 3.17 3.75
N LEU A 55 -5.34 3.33 3.60
CA LEU A 55 -5.94 4.62 3.23
C LEU A 55 -5.74 5.69 4.31
N ASN A 56 -5.82 5.32 5.58
CA ASN A 56 -5.59 6.24 6.69
C ASN A 56 -4.13 6.70 6.73
N GLU A 57 -3.18 5.78 6.60
CA GLU A 57 -1.75 6.13 6.54
C GLU A 57 -1.46 6.99 5.29
N LEU A 58 -2.02 6.62 4.14
CA LEU A 58 -1.86 7.40 2.92
C LEU A 58 -2.41 8.82 3.06
N TYR A 59 -3.57 8.98 3.71
CA TYR A 59 -4.12 10.31 3.99
C TYR A 59 -3.18 11.15 4.86
N LEU A 60 -2.60 10.57 5.91
CA LEU A 60 -1.64 11.27 6.77
C LEU A 60 -0.38 11.67 6.00
N GLU A 61 0.09 10.81 5.10
CA GLU A 61 1.30 11.05 4.31
C GLU A 61 1.10 12.11 3.21
N LEU A 62 -0.13 12.28 2.71
CA LEU A 62 -0.46 13.30 1.70
C LEU A 62 -0.94 14.63 2.30
N LYS A 63 -1.30 14.67 3.58
CA LYS A 63 -1.85 15.86 4.25
C LYS A 63 -0.80 16.92 4.59
N THR A 64 0.48 16.56 4.59
CA THR A 64 1.62 17.48 4.77
C THR A 64 1.80 18.42 3.60
#